data_AF-A0A7V1LHL5-F1
#
_entry.id   AF-A0A7V1LHL5-F1
#
_cell.length_a   1.000
_cell.length_b   1.000
_cell.length_c   1.000
_cell.angle_alpha   90.00
_cell.angle_beta   90.00
_cell.angle_gamma   90.00
#
_symmetry.space_group_name_H-M   'P 1'
#
loop_
_entity.id
_entity.type
_entity.pdbx_description
1 polymer ?
#
loop_
_entity_poly.entity_id
_entity_poly.type
_entity_poly.pdbx_seq_one_letter_code
_entity_poly.pdbx_strand_id
1 'polypeptide(L)'
;MEILFIVFAALFISYFNGANDNIKGVATLYGSDVINYKKAILWGSFTTATGSLFALLFAQKLIVNFSGKGLLPAAMLNTIPINIPIALGAGVTILIATKVGMPISTTHSIVGALIGTVLAAAGNAVNYERLFAVFFLPLFLG
;
A
#
# COMPACT_ATOMS: atom_id res chain seq x y z
N MET A 1 -12.13 -15.12 14.84
CA MET A 1 -12.91 -14.08 14.12
C MET A 1 -12.02 -12.96 13.62
N GLU A 2 -11.13 -12.40 14.45
CA GLU A 2 -10.19 -11.33 14.08
C GLU A 2 -9.26 -11.65 12.90
N ILE A 3 -8.67 -12.85 12.88
CA ILE A 3 -7.81 -13.31 11.77
C ILE A 3 -8.55 -13.28 10.42
N LEU A 4 -9.86 -13.61 10.41
CA LEU A 4 -10.66 -13.59 9.20
C LEU A 4 -10.78 -12.16 8.64
N PHE A 5 -10.97 -11.16 9.52
CA PHE A 5 -11.02 -9.76 9.13
C PHE A 5 -9.67 -9.26 8.62
N ILE A 6 -8.57 -9.68 9.24
CA ILE A 6 -7.22 -9.33 8.77
C ILE A 6 -6.96 -9.92 7.38
N VAL A 7 -7.28 -11.20 7.18
CA VAL A 7 -7.14 -11.86 5.87
C VAL A 7 -7.99 -11.15 4.83
N PHE A 8 -9.25 -10.83 5.15
CA PHE A 8 -10.12 -10.08 4.26
C PHE A 8 -9.53 -8.71 3.90
N ALA A 9 -9.10 -7.92 4.89
CA ALA A 9 -8.53 -6.60 4.66
C ALA A 9 -7.22 -6.67 3.85
N ALA A 10 -6.39 -7.67 4.10
CA ALA A 10 -5.15 -7.92 3.35
C ALA A 10 -5.43 -8.29 1.89
N LEU A 11 -6.41 -9.16 1.63
CA LEU A 11 -6.83 -9.52 0.27
C LEU A 11 -7.43 -8.30 -0.45
N PHE A 12 -8.23 -7.51 0.26
CA PHE A 12 -8.87 -6.31 -0.27
C PHE A 12 -7.84 -5.29 -0.76
N ILE A 13 -6.89 -4.89 0.10
CA ILE A 13 -5.84 -3.94 -0.30
C ILE A 13 -4.92 -4.53 -1.37
N SER A 14 -4.58 -5.83 -1.30
CA SER A 14 -3.71 -6.48 -2.29
C SER A 14 -4.33 -6.49 -3.69
N TYR A 15 -5.64 -6.75 -3.78
CA TYR A 15 -6.37 -6.73 -5.04
C TYR A 15 -6.34 -5.35 -5.70
N PHE A 16 -6.69 -4.30 -4.95
CA PHE A 16 -6.70 -2.93 -5.50
C PHE A 16 -5.31 -2.37 -5.74
N ASN A 17 -4.32 -2.75 -4.93
CA ASN A 17 -2.92 -2.44 -5.19
C ASN A 17 -2.48 -3.01 -6.55
N GLY A 18 -2.79 -4.29 -6.82
CA GLY A 18 -2.54 -4.91 -8.11
C GLY A 18 -3.27 -4.20 -9.25
N ALA A 19 -4.54 -3.86 -9.08
CA ALA A 19 -5.32 -3.16 -10.11
C ALA A 19 -4.75 -1.76 -10.45
N ASN A 20 -4.29 -1.02 -9.45
CA ASN A 20 -3.71 0.33 -9.62
C ASN A 20 -2.28 0.31 -10.19
N ASP A 21 -1.46 -0.67 -9.79
CA ASP A 21 -0.03 -0.67 -10.15
C ASP A 21 0.25 -1.45 -11.44
N ASN A 22 -0.47 -2.54 -11.70
CA ASN A 22 -0.24 -3.36 -12.88
C ASN A 22 -0.48 -2.58 -14.18
N ILE A 23 -1.47 -1.68 -14.19
CA ILE A 23 -1.77 -0.86 -15.37
C ILE A 23 -0.61 0.06 -15.76
N LYS A 24 0.25 0.47 -14.81
CA LYS A 24 1.38 1.37 -15.07
C LYS A 24 2.38 0.72 -16.03
N GLY A 25 2.74 -0.56 -15.80
CA GLY A 25 3.61 -1.32 -16.70
C GLY A 25 2.90 -1.82 -17.96
N VAL A 26 1.60 -2.15 -17.86
CA VAL A 26 0.80 -2.54 -19.03
C VAL A 26 0.68 -1.38 -20.02
N ALA A 27 0.52 -0.15 -19.53
CA ALA A 27 0.40 1.05 -20.37
C ALA A 27 1.66 1.29 -21.20
N THR A 28 2.86 1.07 -20.65
CA THR A 28 4.11 1.20 -21.41
C THR A 28 4.27 0.08 -22.44
N LEU A 29 3.90 -1.16 -22.08
CA LEU A 29 3.97 -2.29 -23.00
C LEU A 29 3.02 -2.13 -24.19
N TYR A 30 1.76 -1.77 -23.91
CA TYR A 30 0.76 -1.53 -24.93
C TYR A 30 1.06 -0.26 -25.75
N GLY A 31 1.46 0.82 -25.08
CA GLY A 31 1.77 2.11 -25.73
C GLY A 31 3.04 2.09 -26.58
N SER A 32 3.87 1.06 -26.48
CA SER A 32 5.04 0.86 -27.34
C SER A 32 4.71 0.18 -28.68
N ASP A 33 3.46 -0.22 -28.91
CA ASP A 33 3.00 -0.99 -30.09
C ASP A 33 3.73 -2.33 -30.33
N VAL A 34 4.53 -2.81 -29.36
CA VAL A 34 5.25 -4.09 -29.47
C VAL A 34 4.31 -5.28 -29.24
N ILE A 35 3.34 -5.15 -28.33
CA ILE A 35 2.40 -6.23 -27.97
C ILE A 35 0.97 -5.74 -27.82
N ASN A 36 0.01 -6.64 -28.09
CA ASN A 36 -1.41 -6.34 -27.93
C ASN A 36 -1.83 -6.22 -26.45
N TYR A 37 -2.97 -5.55 -26.20
CA TYR A 37 -3.48 -5.27 -24.86
C TYR A 37 -3.63 -6.53 -23.98
N LYS A 38 -4.17 -7.63 -24.52
CA LYS A 38 -4.34 -8.88 -23.76
C LYS A 38 -3.01 -9.48 -23.32
N LYS A 39 -2.00 -9.50 -24.20
CA LYS A 39 -0.65 -9.97 -23.88
C LYS A 39 0.04 -9.03 -22.90
N ALA A 40 -0.16 -7.71 -23.02
CA ALA A 40 0.37 -6.74 -22.09
C ALA A 40 -0.14 -6.98 -20.66
N ILE A 41 -1.46 -7.17 -20.48
CA ILE A 41 -2.05 -7.52 -19.18
C ILE A 41 -1.50 -8.84 -18.64
N LEU A 42 -1.37 -9.86 -19.50
CA LEU A 42 -0.85 -11.16 -19.08
C LEU A 42 0.59 -11.04 -18.56
N TRP A 43 1.44 -10.32 -19.30
CA TRP A 43 2.82 -10.06 -18.89
C TRP A 43 2.90 -9.24 -17.61
N GLY A 44 2.13 -8.16 -17.50
CA GLY A 44 2.09 -7.33 -16.29
C GLY A 44 1.66 -8.15 -15.07
N SER A 45 0.59 -8.94 -15.19
CA SER A 45 0.08 -9.78 -14.11
C SER A 45 1.09 -10.85 -13.70
N PHE A 46 1.73 -11.50 -14.68
CA PHE A 46 2.72 -12.54 -14.43
C PHE A 46 3.96 -11.99 -13.72
N THR A 47 4.52 -10.87 -14.22
CA THR A 47 5.71 -10.24 -13.64
C THR A 47 5.44 -9.66 -12.24
N THR A 48 4.24 -9.13 -12.00
CA THR A 48 3.82 -8.66 -10.68
C THR A 48 3.68 -9.83 -9.70
N ALA A 49 3.09 -10.94 -10.13
CA ALA A 49 2.96 -12.15 -9.31
C ALA A 49 4.32 -12.75 -8.95
N THR A 50 5.22 -12.90 -9.93
CA THR A 50 6.57 -13.41 -9.68
C THR A 50 7.37 -12.46 -8.80
N GLY A 51 7.33 -11.15 -9.07
CA GLY A 51 7.96 -10.13 -8.23
C GLY A 51 7.48 -10.17 -6.78
N SER A 52 6.18 -10.37 -6.57
CA SER A 52 5.58 -10.51 -5.23
C SER A 52 6.07 -11.77 -4.50
N LEU A 53 6.25 -12.89 -5.21
CA LEU A 53 6.85 -14.11 -4.65
C LEU A 53 8.33 -13.92 -4.30
N PHE A 54 9.11 -13.28 -5.18
CA PHE A 54 10.50 -12.96 -4.91
C PHE A 54 10.68 -11.97 -3.74
N ALA A 55 9.75 -11.03 -3.57
CA ALA A 55 9.75 -10.09 -2.46
C ALA A 55 9.65 -10.79 -1.10
N LEU A 56 9.11 -12.01 -1.02
CA LEU A 56 9.09 -12.82 0.21
C LEU A 56 10.49 -13.11 0.73
N LEU A 57 11.50 -13.24 -0.15
CA LEU A 57 12.90 -13.44 0.22
C LEU A 57 13.50 -12.23 0.95
N PHE A 58 12.95 -11.02 0.70
CA PHE A 58 13.38 -9.76 1.30
C PHE A 58 12.35 -9.19 2.30
N ALA A 59 11.30 -9.95 2.62
CA ALA A 59 10.13 -9.48 3.37
C ALA A 59 10.50 -8.85 4.72
N GLN A 60 11.54 -9.36 5.38
CA GLN A 60 11.97 -8.85 6.69
C GLN A 60 12.40 -7.37 6.64
N LYS A 61 13.09 -6.92 5.58
CA LYS A 61 13.48 -5.52 5.41
C LYS A 61 12.29 -4.63 5.00
N LEU A 62 11.38 -5.17 4.18
CA LEU A 62 10.19 -4.46 3.72
C LEU A 62 9.17 -4.23 4.85
N ILE A 63 8.97 -5.22 5.71
CA ILE A 63 8.07 -5.10 6.87
C ILE A 63 8.54 -3.99 7.81
N VAL A 64 9.84 -3.85 8.05
CA VAL A 64 10.36 -2.78 8.93
C VAL A 64 10.00 -1.40 8.37
N ASN A 65 10.15 -1.19 7.06
CA ASN A 65 9.89 0.10 6.41
C ASN A 65 8.41 0.49 6.37
N PHE A 66 7.49 -0.49 6.36
CA PHE A 66 6.05 -0.24 6.23
C PHE A 66 5.23 -0.67 7.45
N SER A 67 5.87 -1.07 8.55
CA SER A 67 5.20 -1.53 9.78
C SER A 67 4.60 -0.41 10.64
N GLY A 68 4.78 0.86 10.28
CA GLY A 68 4.39 1.99 11.13
C GLY A 68 5.21 2.10 12.43
N LYS A 69 6.22 1.25 12.63
CA LYS A 69 7.12 1.29 13.78
C LYS A 69 7.84 2.64 13.81
N GLY A 70 7.68 3.35 14.94
CA GLY A 70 8.26 4.68 15.15
C GLY A 70 7.38 5.85 14.74
N LEU A 71 6.31 5.64 13.96
CA LEU A 71 5.30 6.68 13.71
C LEU A 71 4.28 6.77 14.86
N LEU A 72 4.16 5.70 15.65
CA LEU A 72 3.15 5.52 16.70
C LEU A 72 3.76 5.08 18.04
N PRO A 73 3.14 5.47 19.18
CA PRO A 73 3.51 4.93 20.49
C PRO A 73 3.34 3.40 20.51
N ALA A 74 4.36 2.67 20.98
CA ALA A 74 4.36 1.21 21.01
C ALA A 74 3.19 0.61 21.81
N ALA A 75 2.66 1.35 22.78
CA ALA A 75 1.47 0.97 23.53
C ALA A 75 0.24 0.80 22.63
N MET A 76 0.07 1.65 21.61
CA MET A 76 -1.08 1.61 20.70
C MET A 76 -1.03 0.48 19.69
N LEU A 77 0.18 0.07 19.30
CA LEU A 77 0.40 -1.04 18.37
C LEU A 77 -0.08 -2.39 18.94
N ASN A 78 -0.17 -2.49 20.27
CA ASN A 78 -0.51 -3.73 20.98
C ASN A 78 -1.95 -3.74 21.54
N THR A 79 -2.64 -2.60 21.55
CA THR A 79 -3.97 -2.47 22.19
C THR A 79 -5.12 -2.33 21.19
N ILE A 80 -4.86 -1.88 19.97
CA ILE A 80 -5.89 -1.63 18.95
C ILE A 80 -5.47 -2.37 17.66
N PRO A 81 -6.38 -3.12 17.01
CA PRO A 81 -6.11 -3.78 15.73
C PRO A 81 -6.07 -2.75 14.58
N ILE A 82 -5.14 -1.79 14.65
CA ILE A 82 -4.99 -0.65 13.71
C ILE A 82 -4.72 -1.10 12.27
N ASN A 83 -4.21 -2.31 12.07
CA ASN A 83 -3.87 -2.84 10.75
C ASN A 83 -5.11 -2.98 9.85
N ILE A 84 -6.27 -3.32 10.43
CA ILE A 84 -7.53 -3.50 9.69
C ILE A 84 -8.02 -2.15 9.11
N PRO A 85 -8.25 -1.09 9.91
CA PRO A 85 -8.69 0.20 9.37
C PRO A 85 -7.66 0.83 8.41
N ILE A 86 -6.36 0.61 8.62
CA ILE A 86 -5.32 1.06 7.69
C ILE A 86 -5.47 0.36 6.33
N ALA A 87 -5.56 -0.97 6.32
CA ALA A 87 -5.70 -1.74 5.09
C ALA A 87 -7.01 -1.42 4.35
N LEU A 88 -8.12 -1.29 5.08
CA LEU A 88 -9.42 -0.93 4.49
C LEU A 88 -9.42 0.52 3.99
N GLY A 89 -8.94 1.48 4.78
CA GLY A 89 -8.89 2.88 4.40
C GLY A 89 -8.05 3.10 3.15
N ALA A 90 -6.83 2.56 3.12
CA ALA A 90 -5.97 2.63 1.95
C ALA A 90 -6.58 1.90 0.75
N GLY A 91 -7.14 0.70 0.96
CA GLY A 91 -7.80 -0.07 -0.09
C GLY A 91 -9.00 0.66 -0.70
N VAL A 92 -9.81 1.36 0.11
CA VAL A 92 -10.94 2.17 -0.38
C VAL A 92 -10.44 3.35 -1.21
N THR A 93 -9.40 4.06 -0.75
CA THR A 93 -8.78 5.15 -1.54
C THR A 93 -8.28 4.64 -2.89
N ILE A 94 -7.58 3.50 -2.92
CA ILE A 94 -7.05 2.91 -4.16
C ILE A 94 -8.20 2.43 -5.05
N LEU A 95 -9.24 1.81 -4.49
CA LEU A 95 -10.44 1.40 -5.22
C LEU A 95 -11.08 2.58 -5.94
N ILE A 96 -11.32 3.69 -5.23
CA ILE A 96 -11.95 4.88 -5.81
C ILE A 96 -11.09 5.43 -6.95
N ALA A 97 -9.79 5.60 -6.72
CA ALA A 97 -8.86 6.08 -7.76
C ALA A 97 -8.79 5.16 -8.98
N THR A 98 -8.73 3.85 -8.76
CA THR A 98 -8.72 2.83 -9.83
C THR A 98 -10.01 2.89 -10.63
N LYS A 99 -11.17 3.07 -9.98
CA LYS A 99 -12.48 3.14 -10.66
C LYS A 99 -12.61 4.36 -11.56
N VAL A 100 -11.98 5.47 -11.21
CA VAL A 100 -11.97 6.70 -12.04
C VAL A 100 -10.78 6.74 -13.02
N GLY A 101 -9.95 5.69 -13.07
CA GLY A 101 -8.80 5.61 -13.97
C GLY A 101 -7.63 6.51 -13.57
N MET A 102 -7.56 6.96 -12.32
CA MET A 102 -6.48 7.81 -11.82
C MET A 102 -5.36 6.95 -11.20
N PRO A 103 -4.15 6.93 -11.77
CA PRO A 103 -3.03 6.22 -11.17
C PRO A 103 -2.53 6.97 -9.94
N ILE A 104 -2.54 6.31 -8.79
CA ILE A 104 -2.08 6.91 -7.52
C ILE A 104 -0.93 6.11 -6.89
N SER A 105 -0.30 6.69 -5.86
CA SER A 105 0.71 6.01 -5.03
C SER A 105 0.02 5.23 -3.90
N THR A 106 0.24 3.92 -3.86
CA THR A 106 -0.31 3.05 -2.81
C THR A 106 0.39 3.28 -1.47
N THR A 107 1.68 3.65 -1.47
CA THR A 107 2.41 4.09 -0.28
C THR A 107 1.76 5.32 0.35
N HIS A 108 1.39 6.33 -0.43
CA HIS A 108 0.71 7.52 0.08
C HIS A 108 -0.67 7.16 0.66
N SER A 109 -1.42 6.27 0.01
CA SER A 109 -2.70 5.78 0.53
C SER A 109 -2.55 5.07 1.88
N ILE A 110 -1.51 4.23 2.04
CA ILE A 110 -1.23 3.51 3.30
C ILE A 110 -0.82 4.49 4.40
N VAL A 111 0.10 5.42 4.12
CA VAL A 111 0.56 6.40 5.11
C VAL A 111 -0.57 7.34 5.52
N GLY A 112 -1.40 7.80 4.57
CA GLY A 112 -2.59 8.60 4.86
C GLY A 112 -3.61 7.85 5.73
N ALA A 113 -3.90 6.58 5.41
CA ALA A 113 -4.80 5.74 6.21
C ALA A 113 -4.23 5.47 7.62
N LEU A 114 -2.91 5.32 7.75
CA LEU A 114 -2.21 5.20 9.03
C LEU A 114 -2.38 6.46 9.88
N ILE A 115 -2.14 7.63 9.33
CA ILE A 115 -2.33 8.91 10.02
C ILE A 115 -3.80 9.07 10.44
N GLY A 116 -4.74 8.83 9.51
CA GLY A 116 -6.17 8.97 9.77
C GLY A 116 -6.68 8.02 10.86
N THR A 117 -6.23 6.76 10.84
CA THR A 117 -6.57 5.76 11.87
C THR A 117 -6.14 6.24 13.26
N VAL A 118 -4.97 6.87 13.35
CA VAL A 118 -4.37 7.28 14.62
C VAL A 118 -5.02 8.53 15.15
N LEU A 119 -5.28 9.50 14.28
CA LEU A 119 -6.08 10.68 14.61
C LEU A 119 -7.47 10.28 15.15
N ALA A 120 -8.10 9.26 14.55
CA ALA A 120 -9.38 8.76 15.01
C ALA A 120 -9.30 7.98 16.34
N ALA A 121 -8.23 7.22 16.57
CA ALA A 121 -8.11 6.33 17.73
C ALA A 121 -7.52 7.01 18.98
N ALA A 122 -6.62 7.98 18.83
CA ALA A 122 -5.92 8.62 19.95
C ALA A 122 -5.67 10.13 19.76
N GLY A 123 -6.33 10.77 18.79
CA GLY A 123 -6.12 12.19 18.52
C GLY A 123 -4.70 12.48 18.03
N ASN A 124 -4.08 13.54 18.53
CA ASN A 124 -2.78 14.00 18.04
C ASN A 124 -1.58 13.21 18.61
N ALA A 125 -1.55 11.89 18.35
CA ALA A 125 -0.51 10.97 18.82
C ALA A 125 0.52 10.59 17.74
N VAL A 126 0.48 11.24 16.58
CA VAL A 126 1.38 10.96 15.45
C VAL A 126 2.76 11.57 15.71
N ASN A 127 3.81 10.79 15.53
CA ASN A 127 5.18 11.33 15.57
C ASN A 127 5.51 12.05 14.25
N TYR A 128 5.34 13.36 14.22
CA TYR A 128 5.59 14.20 13.04
C TYR A 128 7.05 14.28 12.62
N GLU A 129 7.99 14.22 13.57
CA GLU A 129 9.43 14.21 13.27
C GLU A 129 9.81 12.95 12.49
N ARG A 130 9.33 11.78 12.95
CA ARG A 130 9.53 10.51 12.26
C ARG A 130 8.77 10.45 10.94
N LEU A 131 7.55 10.99 10.87
CA LEU A 131 6.81 11.11 9.62
C LEU A 131 7.61 11.94 8.61
N PHE A 132 8.20 13.05 9.04
CA PHE A 132 9.06 13.85 8.20
C PHE A 132 10.29 13.04 7.73
N ALA A 133 11.05 12.44 8.64
CA ALA A 133 12.28 11.73 8.30
C ALA A 133 12.06 10.49 7.40
N VAL A 134 10.98 9.73 7.60
CA VAL A 134 10.74 8.46 6.91
C VAL A 134 9.94 8.65 5.61
N PHE A 135 9.10 9.67 5.53
CA PHE A 135 8.18 9.85 4.41
C PHE A 135 8.44 11.14 3.61
N PHE A 136 8.43 12.30 4.27
CA PHE A 136 8.58 13.57 3.54
C PHE A 136 10.01 13.85 3.09
N LEU A 137 11.01 13.52 3.91
CA LEU A 137 12.41 13.79 3.60
C LEU A 137 12.87 13.00 2.35
N PRO A 138 12.59 11.69 2.20
CA PRO A 138 12.86 10.99 0.94
C PRO A 138 12.10 11.56 -0.26
N LEU A 139 10.94 12.20 -0.07
CA LEU A 139 10.18 12.83 -1.15
C LEU A 139 10.85 14.12 -1.65
N PHE A 140 11.51 14.87 -0.77
CA PHE A 140 12.24 16.09 -1.15
C PHE A 140 13.65 15.81 -1.68
N LEU A 141 14.27 14.72 -1.24
CA LEU A 141 15.64 14.34 -1.60
C LEU A 141 15.70 13.33 -2.76
N GLY A 142 14.56 12.74 -3.13
CA GLY A 142 14.42 11.72 -4.17
C GLY A 142 14.23 12.29 -5.56
#